data_AF-A0A0B7I5N7-F1
#
_entry.id   AF-A0A0B7I5N7-F1
#
_cell.length_a   1.000
_cell.length_b   1.000
_cell.length_c   1.000
_cell.angle_alpha   90.00
_cell.angle_beta   90.00
_cell.angle_gamma   90.00
#
_symmetry.space_group_name_H-M   'P 1'
#
loop_
_entity.id
_entity.type
_entity.pdbx_description
1 polymer ?
#
loop_
_entity_poly.entity_id
_entity_poly.type
_entity_poly.pdbx_seq_one_letter_code
_entity_poly.pdbx_strand_id
1 'polypeptide(L)'
;MHYIKYVLLVWIVIQSSFLKAQQYPIDVQVFVTPPYQQSLRDYWASFEPKMQVHLLLKDLNSPMRNVALGFSLENVQGQPLAQTASYAFPFQTQLTSGVRKTLSNIELKPLFAFENLQGISENFYNDLLPEGAYFMCFSAYDVVTQMPLSAKARTLIQIRRYTPPLPTLPAKGEIISKKNQFQHLVFQWMLRDPAPFTQYEFILKEVWDNNLSPDEAFISGRLVYQGNVPSNTILYGTDKPILLENKRYVWKVRAFTQNPNNLNQRQSFFHNEGYSETFYFDYVSHCEAPKFLTAITKDNTANIRWSTEPVRANTHSGENGGLYKNFIS
;
A
#
# COMPACT_ATOMS: atom_id res chain seq x y z
N MET A 1 0.78 -9.54 -67.24
CA MET A 1 0.44 -9.07 -65.88
C MET A 1 -0.96 -9.42 -65.38
N HIS A 2 -2.01 -9.52 -66.23
CA HIS A 2 -3.37 -9.81 -65.75
C HIS A 2 -3.56 -11.26 -65.28
N TYR A 3 -2.97 -12.24 -65.96
CA TYR A 3 -3.07 -13.67 -65.60
C TYR A 3 -2.55 -13.99 -64.19
N ILE A 4 -1.43 -13.37 -63.79
CA ILE A 4 -0.82 -13.54 -62.45
C ILE A 4 -1.77 -13.04 -61.35
N LYS A 5 -2.55 -11.98 -61.59
CA LYS A 5 -3.53 -11.46 -60.62
C LYS A 5 -4.66 -12.46 -60.38
N TYR A 6 -5.17 -13.10 -61.43
CA TYR A 6 -6.24 -14.11 -61.30
C TYR A 6 -5.75 -15.37 -60.61
N VAL A 7 -4.52 -15.83 -60.89
CA VAL A 7 -3.92 -16.99 -60.21
C VAL A 7 -3.71 -16.72 -58.71
N LEU A 8 -3.22 -15.53 -58.34
CA LEU A 8 -3.09 -15.12 -56.93
C LEU A 8 -4.44 -15.06 -56.21
N LEU A 9 -5.48 -14.55 -56.87
CA LEU A 9 -6.81 -14.41 -56.29
C LEU A 9 -7.47 -15.78 -56.07
N VAL A 10 -7.32 -16.71 -57.02
CA VAL A 10 -7.77 -18.11 -56.86
C VAL A 10 -7.01 -18.82 -55.74
N TRP A 11 -5.70 -18.59 -55.62
CA TRP A 11 -4.89 -19.15 -54.53
C TRP A 11 -5.34 -18.61 -53.16
N ILE A 12 -5.62 -17.32 -53.04
CA ILE A 12 -6.14 -16.72 -51.80
C ILE A 12 -7.53 -17.28 -51.42
N VAL A 13 -8.43 -17.47 -52.39
CA VAL A 13 -9.75 -18.06 -52.15
C VAL A 13 -9.65 -19.51 -51.69
N ILE A 14 -8.76 -20.31 -52.29
CA ILE A 14 -8.49 -21.69 -51.87
C ILE A 14 -7.89 -21.72 -50.46
N GLN A 15 -6.93 -20.83 -50.15
CA GLN A 15 -6.34 -20.73 -48.80
C GLN A 15 -7.38 -20.35 -47.74
N SER A 16 -8.34 -19.47 -48.08
CA SER A 16 -9.40 -19.06 -47.15
C SER A 16 -10.39 -20.18 -46.80
N SER A 17 -10.55 -21.20 -47.66
CA SER A 17 -11.46 -22.33 -47.42
C SER A 17 -10.88 -23.40 -46.50
N PHE A 18 -9.56 -23.38 -46.24
CA PHE A 18 -8.91 -24.25 -45.25
C PHE A 18 -8.87 -23.66 -43.84
N LEU A 19 -9.33 -22.42 -43.64
CA LEU A 19 -9.42 -21.80 -42.31
C LEU A 19 -10.67 -22.28 -41.57
N LYS A 20 -10.55 -23.42 -40.87
CA LYS A 20 -11.51 -23.81 -39.83
C LYS A 20 -11.21 -22.98 -38.58
N ALA A 21 -11.99 -21.94 -38.31
CA ALA A 21 -12.00 -21.33 -36.99
C ALA A 21 -12.44 -22.41 -35.98
N GLN A 22 -11.62 -22.66 -34.96
CA GLN A 22 -11.93 -23.70 -33.96
C GLN A 22 -13.08 -23.20 -33.09
N GLN A 23 -14.29 -23.66 -33.41
CA GLN A 23 -15.50 -23.26 -32.70
C GLN A 23 -15.64 -24.12 -31.45
N TYR A 24 -15.35 -23.52 -30.31
CA TYR A 24 -15.51 -24.18 -29.02
C TYR A 24 -16.97 -24.13 -28.54
N PRO A 25 -17.50 -25.25 -28.02
CA PRO A 25 -18.89 -25.32 -27.53
C PRO A 25 -19.11 -24.49 -26.27
N ILE A 26 -18.07 -24.11 -25.54
CA ILE A 26 -18.17 -23.32 -24.30
C ILE A 26 -17.48 -21.97 -24.47
N ASP A 27 -18.18 -20.91 -24.02
CA ASP A 27 -17.62 -19.59 -23.80
C ASP A 27 -17.19 -19.43 -22.35
N VAL A 28 -15.98 -18.91 -22.14
CA VAL A 28 -15.44 -18.64 -20.80
C VAL A 28 -15.01 -17.18 -20.76
N GLN A 29 -15.43 -16.47 -19.72
CA GLN A 29 -15.05 -15.07 -19.48
C GLN A 29 -14.59 -14.93 -18.04
N VAL A 30 -13.52 -14.16 -17.82
CA VAL A 30 -12.89 -14.03 -16.50
C VAL A 30 -12.80 -12.55 -16.14
N PHE A 31 -13.24 -12.21 -14.94
CA PHE A 31 -13.18 -10.87 -14.38
C PHE A 31 -12.54 -10.93 -13.00
N VAL A 32 -11.60 -10.04 -12.72
CA VAL A 32 -10.98 -9.90 -11.41
C VAL A 32 -11.16 -8.45 -10.96
N THR A 33 -11.59 -8.24 -9.73
CA THR A 33 -11.92 -6.92 -9.20
C THR A 33 -10.78 -6.36 -8.33
N PRO A 34 -10.32 -5.13 -8.59
CA PRO A 34 -9.42 -4.43 -7.67
C PRO A 34 -10.09 -4.18 -6.31
N PRO A 35 -9.34 -4.12 -5.19
CA PRO A 35 -7.91 -4.38 -5.09
C PRO A 35 -7.59 -5.86 -5.31
N TYR A 36 -6.63 -6.15 -6.19
CA TYR A 36 -6.22 -7.52 -6.49
C TYR A 36 -5.52 -8.15 -5.30
N GLN A 37 -5.75 -9.46 -5.13
CA GLN A 37 -5.03 -10.22 -4.13
C GLN A 37 -3.55 -10.26 -4.48
N GLN A 38 -2.70 -10.08 -3.46
CA GLN A 38 -1.27 -9.91 -3.66
C GLN A 38 -0.50 -11.24 -3.63
N SER A 39 -1.17 -12.36 -3.33
CA SER A 39 -0.63 -13.72 -3.37
C SER A 39 -1.63 -14.69 -3.99
N LEU A 40 -1.15 -15.85 -4.47
CA LEU A 40 -2.05 -16.92 -4.91
C LEU A 40 -2.83 -17.53 -3.74
N ARG A 41 -2.18 -17.69 -2.58
CA ARG A 41 -2.82 -18.15 -1.34
C ARG A 41 -4.03 -17.30 -0.97
N ASP A 42 -3.96 -15.99 -1.15
CA ASP A 42 -5.08 -15.09 -0.80
C ASP A 42 -6.33 -15.33 -1.68
N TYR A 43 -6.18 -15.77 -2.94
CA TYR A 43 -7.34 -16.16 -3.75
C TYR A 43 -8.02 -17.43 -3.20
N TRP A 44 -7.26 -18.36 -2.64
CA TRP A 44 -7.76 -19.58 -2.00
C TRP A 44 -8.37 -19.29 -0.61
N ALA A 45 -7.69 -18.48 0.21
CA ALA A 45 -8.07 -18.21 1.59
C ALA A 45 -9.23 -17.21 1.72
N SER A 46 -9.39 -16.30 0.75
CA SER A 46 -10.41 -15.25 0.81
C SER A 46 -11.83 -15.80 0.71
N PHE A 47 -12.74 -15.18 1.46
CA PHE A 47 -14.19 -15.40 1.39
C PHE A 47 -14.91 -14.27 0.64
N GLU A 48 -14.17 -13.29 0.10
CA GLU A 48 -14.73 -12.24 -0.74
C GLU A 48 -14.66 -12.64 -2.22
N PRO A 49 -15.68 -12.32 -3.04
CA PRO A 49 -15.67 -12.57 -4.48
C PRO A 49 -14.76 -11.58 -5.20
N LYS A 50 -13.44 -11.85 -5.21
CA LYS A 50 -12.41 -11.05 -5.94
C LYS A 50 -12.24 -11.44 -7.39
N MET A 51 -12.85 -12.55 -7.79
CA MET A 51 -12.84 -13.06 -9.16
C MET A 51 -14.19 -13.62 -9.51
N GLN A 52 -14.56 -13.50 -10.78
CA GLN A 52 -15.72 -14.13 -11.37
C GLN A 52 -15.33 -14.80 -12.69
N VAL A 53 -15.81 -16.02 -12.89
CA VAL A 53 -15.71 -16.77 -14.13
C VAL A 53 -17.13 -17.04 -14.62
N HIS A 54 -17.45 -16.53 -15.81
CA HIS A 54 -18.72 -16.83 -16.48
C HIS A 54 -18.51 -17.91 -17.52
N LEU A 55 -19.38 -18.90 -17.47
CA LEU A 55 -19.41 -20.05 -18.39
C LEU A 55 -20.73 -20.04 -19.15
N LEU A 56 -20.68 -20.26 -20.46
CA LEU A 56 -21.86 -20.43 -21.30
C LEU A 56 -21.67 -21.61 -22.25
N LEU A 57 -22.53 -22.62 -22.14
CA LEU A 57 -22.62 -23.68 -23.14
C LEU A 57 -23.41 -23.15 -24.34
N LYS A 58 -22.72 -22.97 -25.47
CA LYS A 58 -23.26 -22.45 -26.73
C LYS A 58 -23.89 -23.55 -27.60
N ASP A 59 -23.55 -24.81 -27.35
CA ASP A 59 -24.10 -25.96 -28.09
C ASP A 59 -25.54 -26.26 -27.66
N LEU A 60 -26.50 -25.94 -28.52
CA LEU A 60 -27.93 -26.17 -28.30
C LEU A 60 -28.37 -27.62 -28.51
N ASN A 61 -27.52 -28.47 -29.09
CA ASN A 61 -27.85 -29.88 -29.32
C ASN A 61 -27.62 -30.74 -28.07
N SER A 62 -26.77 -30.27 -27.16
CA SER A 62 -26.47 -30.94 -25.90
C SER A 62 -27.16 -30.19 -24.75
N PRO A 63 -28.27 -30.71 -24.18
CA PRO A 63 -29.04 -29.97 -23.17
C PRO A 63 -28.22 -29.68 -21.90
N MET A 64 -27.33 -30.60 -21.54
CA MET A 64 -26.43 -30.49 -20.40
C MET A 64 -25.04 -31.02 -20.76
N ARG A 65 -23.99 -30.47 -20.14
CA ARG A 65 -22.63 -30.97 -20.29
C ARG A 65 -21.83 -30.83 -19.00
N ASN A 66 -21.18 -31.91 -18.59
CA ASN A 66 -20.22 -31.89 -17.48
C ASN A 66 -18.86 -31.44 -17.98
N VAL A 67 -18.24 -30.51 -17.26
CA VAL A 67 -16.99 -29.86 -17.67
C VAL A 67 -16.06 -29.74 -16.48
N ALA A 68 -14.77 -29.89 -16.72
CA ALA A 68 -13.72 -29.53 -15.78
C ALA A 68 -13.21 -28.12 -16.10
N LEU A 69 -12.76 -27.38 -15.09
CA LEU A 69 -12.02 -26.14 -15.30
C LEU A 69 -10.55 -26.34 -14.96
N GLY A 70 -9.68 -25.73 -15.76
CA GLY A 70 -8.26 -25.57 -15.44
C GLY A 70 -7.94 -24.10 -15.24
N PHE A 71 -7.13 -23.80 -14.22
CA PHE A 71 -6.60 -22.47 -13.95
C PHE A 71 -5.12 -22.38 -14.36
N SER A 72 -4.69 -21.21 -14.81
CA SER A 72 -3.27 -20.87 -14.90
C SER A 72 -3.03 -19.39 -14.60
N LEU A 73 -1.94 -19.10 -13.88
CA LEU A 73 -1.34 -17.77 -13.74
C LEU A 73 -0.20 -17.69 -14.75
N GLU A 74 -0.28 -16.77 -15.70
CA GLU A 74 0.75 -16.58 -16.73
C GLU A 74 1.41 -15.21 -16.59
N ASN A 75 2.69 -15.11 -16.99
CA ASN A 75 3.34 -13.82 -17.18
C ASN A 75 2.84 -13.12 -18.46
N VAL A 76 3.29 -11.90 -18.72
CA VAL A 76 2.93 -11.13 -19.92
C VAL A 76 3.36 -11.79 -21.23
N GLN A 77 4.39 -12.65 -21.22
CA GLN A 77 4.79 -13.44 -22.38
C GLN A 77 3.90 -14.67 -22.62
N GLY A 78 2.94 -14.96 -21.74
CA GLY A 78 2.04 -16.11 -21.83
C GLY A 78 2.65 -17.43 -21.33
N GLN A 79 3.77 -17.36 -20.61
CA GLN A 79 4.36 -18.54 -19.97
C GLN A 79 3.64 -18.81 -18.63
N PRO A 80 3.18 -20.06 -18.38
CA PRO A 80 2.55 -20.41 -17.11
C PRO A 80 3.57 -20.40 -15.98
N LEU A 81 3.26 -19.65 -14.94
CA LEU A 81 3.98 -19.63 -13.66
C LEU A 81 3.37 -20.64 -12.70
N ALA A 82 2.03 -20.66 -12.61
CA ALA A 82 1.27 -21.65 -11.87
C ALA A 82 0.16 -22.19 -12.76
N GLN A 83 -0.14 -23.48 -12.68
CA GLN A 83 -1.28 -24.06 -13.37
C GLN A 83 -1.84 -25.25 -12.63
N THR A 84 -3.14 -25.51 -12.78
CA THR A 84 -3.77 -26.71 -12.26
C THR A 84 -3.17 -27.95 -12.92
N ALA A 85 -2.88 -29.00 -12.14
CA ALA A 85 -2.41 -30.27 -12.66
C ALA A 85 -3.40 -30.87 -13.68
N SER A 86 -2.90 -31.22 -14.87
CA SER A 86 -3.73 -31.67 -16.01
C SER A 86 -4.52 -32.95 -15.75
N TYR A 87 -4.01 -33.83 -14.87
CA TYR A 87 -4.66 -35.10 -14.52
C TYR A 87 -5.68 -34.98 -13.38
N ALA A 88 -5.66 -33.89 -12.61
CA ALA A 88 -6.37 -33.82 -11.34
C ALA A 88 -7.79 -33.25 -11.46
N PHE A 89 -8.04 -32.38 -12.45
CA PHE A 89 -9.31 -31.63 -12.65
C PHE A 89 -10.10 -31.40 -11.35
N PRO A 90 -9.50 -30.68 -10.37
CA PRO A 90 -10.00 -30.60 -9.00
C PRO A 90 -11.31 -29.83 -8.89
N PHE A 91 -11.75 -29.20 -9.98
CA PHE A 91 -13.05 -28.55 -10.08
C PHE A 91 -13.79 -29.01 -11.32
N GLN A 92 -15.02 -29.47 -11.10
CA GLN A 92 -15.95 -29.90 -12.15
C GLN A 92 -17.32 -29.29 -11.90
N THR A 93 -18.04 -29.02 -12.99
CA THR A 93 -19.39 -28.47 -12.92
C THR A 93 -20.21 -28.93 -14.12
N GLN A 94 -21.52 -29.01 -13.93
CA GLN A 94 -22.46 -29.15 -15.04
C GLN A 94 -22.88 -27.77 -15.56
N LEU A 95 -22.94 -27.65 -16.89
CA LEU A 95 -23.49 -26.51 -17.62
C LEU A 95 -24.78 -26.92 -18.32
N THR A 96 -25.74 -26.00 -18.36
CA THR A 96 -26.98 -26.14 -19.12
C THR A 96 -26.90 -25.27 -20.36
N SER A 97 -27.37 -25.78 -21.50
CA SER A 97 -27.31 -25.06 -22.76
C SER A 97 -28.06 -23.72 -22.72
N GLY A 98 -27.43 -22.66 -23.24
CA GLY A 98 -28.01 -21.30 -23.26
C GLY A 98 -28.06 -20.58 -21.91
N VAL A 99 -27.71 -21.23 -20.79
CA VAL A 99 -27.74 -20.63 -19.45
C VAL A 99 -26.32 -20.24 -19.01
N ARG A 100 -26.13 -18.97 -18.63
CA ARG A 100 -24.87 -18.49 -18.08
C ARG A 100 -24.72 -18.96 -16.64
N LYS A 101 -23.61 -19.64 -16.33
CA LYS A 101 -23.21 -19.99 -14.97
C LYS A 101 -22.08 -19.06 -14.52
N THR A 102 -22.22 -18.47 -13.33
CA THR A 102 -21.20 -17.61 -12.73
C THR A 102 -20.59 -18.33 -11.54
N LEU A 103 -19.26 -18.34 -11.46
CA LEU A 103 -18.49 -18.90 -10.35
C LEU A 103 -17.57 -17.80 -9.83
N SER A 104 -17.30 -17.77 -8.53
CA SER A 104 -16.32 -16.89 -7.91
C SER A 104 -15.09 -17.66 -7.43
N ASN A 105 -14.09 -16.96 -6.89
CA ASN A 105 -12.96 -17.62 -6.22
C ASN A 105 -13.39 -18.55 -5.06
N ILE A 106 -14.58 -18.35 -4.48
CA ILE A 106 -15.10 -19.19 -3.39
C ILE A 106 -15.43 -20.59 -3.90
N GLU A 107 -16.17 -20.72 -5.00
CA GLU A 107 -16.47 -22.02 -5.63
C GLU A 107 -15.21 -22.61 -6.28
N LEU A 108 -14.35 -21.75 -6.83
CA LEU A 108 -13.13 -22.15 -7.53
C LEU A 108 -11.95 -22.44 -6.59
N LYS A 109 -12.12 -22.41 -5.25
CA LYS A 109 -11.07 -22.71 -4.26
C LYS A 109 -10.24 -23.95 -4.60
N PRO A 110 -10.82 -25.09 -5.04
CA PRO A 110 -10.01 -26.27 -5.38
C PRO A 110 -8.96 -26.01 -6.47
N LEU A 111 -9.18 -25.07 -7.40
CA LEU A 111 -8.22 -24.73 -8.45
C LEU A 111 -7.04 -23.90 -7.95
N PHE A 112 -7.20 -23.22 -6.81
CA PHE A 112 -6.17 -22.39 -6.19
C PHE A 112 -5.44 -23.10 -5.05
N ALA A 113 -5.89 -24.29 -4.64
CA ALA A 113 -5.25 -25.05 -3.58
C ALA A 113 -3.83 -25.46 -4.01
N PHE A 114 -2.86 -25.30 -3.12
CA PHE A 114 -1.44 -25.49 -3.44
C PHE A 114 -1.14 -26.88 -4.00
N GLU A 115 -1.74 -27.91 -3.40
CA GLU A 115 -1.62 -29.31 -3.80
C GLU A 115 -2.12 -29.60 -5.22
N ASN A 116 -2.96 -28.72 -5.78
CA ASN A 116 -3.51 -28.85 -7.13
C ASN A 116 -2.74 -28.01 -8.15
N LEU A 117 -1.77 -27.19 -7.73
CA LEU A 117 -0.97 -26.33 -8.58
C LEU A 117 0.39 -26.94 -8.91
N GLN A 118 0.83 -26.74 -10.15
CA GLN A 118 2.16 -27.10 -10.65
C GLN A 118 2.89 -25.86 -11.16
N GLY A 119 4.23 -25.92 -11.17
CA GLY A 119 5.10 -24.85 -11.66
C GLY A 119 5.54 -23.84 -10.59
N ILE A 120 5.02 -23.93 -9.36
CA ILE A 120 5.33 -23.03 -8.26
C ILE A 120 5.90 -23.76 -7.04
N SER A 121 6.72 -23.06 -6.26
CA SER A 121 7.17 -23.50 -4.94
C SER A 121 6.19 -23.05 -3.86
N GLU A 122 6.28 -23.67 -2.67
CA GLU A 122 5.49 -23.26 -1.51
C GLU A 122 5.75 -21.80 -1.12
N ASN A 123 7.01 -21.36 -1.19
CA ASN A 123 7.37 -19.96 -0.94
C ASN A 123 6.67 -19.03 -1.93
N PHE A 124 6.71 -19.33 -3.24
CA PHE A 124 6.03 -18.50 -4.23
C PHE A 124 4.50 -18.45 -4.02
N TYR A 125 3.90 -19.54 -3.57
CA TYR A 125 2.46 -19.62 -3.29
C TYR A 125 2.05 -18.77 -2.07
N ASN A 126 2.86 -18.84 -1.00
CA ASN A 126 2.60 -18.17 0.28
C ASN A 126 3.04 -16.70 0.31
N ASP A 127 4.06 -16.34 -0.47
CA ASP A 127 4.59 -14.99 -0.54
C ASP A 127 3.79 -14.09 -1.49
N LEU A 128 4.10 -12.79 -1.40
CA LEU A 128 3.54 -11.81 -2.30
C LEU A 128 4.07 -12.06 -3.71
N LEU A 129 3.18 -12.11 -4.70
CA LEU A 129 3.52 -12.14 -6.12
C LEU A 129 4.45 -10.97 -6.44
N PRO A 130 5.50 -11.16 -7.25
CA PRO A 130 6.33 -10.06 -7.71
C PRO A 130 5.49 -8.96 -8.36
N GLU A 131 5.95 -7.72 -8.28
CA GLU A 131 5.26 -6.62 -8.94
C GLU A 131 5.34 -6.78 -10.46
N GLY A 132 4.23 -6.53 -11.13
CA GLY A 132 4.14 -6.74 -12.56
C GLY A 132 2.73 -7.05 -13.02
N ALA A 133 2.61 -7.25 -14.32
CA ALA A 133 1.36 -7.64 -14.95
C ALA A 133 1.33 -9.16 -15.15
N TYR A 134 0.17 -9.75 -14.91
CA TYR A 134 -0.07 -11.18 -15.04
C TYR A 134 -1.41 -11.44 -15.72
N PHE A 135 -1.55 -12.59 -16.34
CA PHE A 135 -2.83 -13.08 -16.82
C PHE A 135 -3.38 -14.17 -15.92
N MET A 136 -4.59 -13.99 -15.42
CA MET A 136 -5.39 -15.05 -14.81
C MET A 136 -6.17 -15.74 -15.93
N CYS A 137 -5.93 -17.04 -16.11
CA CYS A 137 -6.41 -17.79 -17.25
C CYS A 137 -7.28 -18.98 -16.84
N PHE A 138 -8.36 -19.21 -17.57
CA PHE A 138 -9.27 -20.33 -17.39
C PHE A 138 -9.56 -21.04 -18.71
N SER A 139 -9.70 -22.36 -18.66
CA SER A 139 -10.09 -23.18 -19.79
C SER A 139 -11.01 -24.29 -19.32
N ALA A 140 -12.04 -24.59 -20.12
CA ALA A 140 -12.96 -25.70 -19.88
C ALA A 140 -12.48 -26.93 -20.64
N TYR A 141 -12.55 -28.10 -19.99
CA TYR A 141 -12.15 -29.38 -20.54
C TYR A 141 -13.28 -30.40 -20.41
N ASP A 142 -13.29 -31.36 -21.31
CA ASP A 142 -14.14 -32.53 -21.23
C ASP A 142 -13.62 -33.46 -20.13
N VAL A 143 -14.49 -33.87 -19.20
CA VAL A 143 -14.08 -34.64 -18.02
C VAL A 143 -13.51 -36.01 -18.39
N VAL A 144 -13.99 -36.61 -19.48
CA VAL A 144 -13.61 -37.97 -19.90
C VAL A 144 -12.41 -37.92 -20.83
N THR A 145 -12.50 -37.12 -21.89
CA THR A 145 -11.46 -37.08 -22.94
C THR A 145 -10.32 -36.12 -22.64
N GLN A 146 -10.47 -35.27 -21.62
CA GLN A 146 -9.52 -34.20 -21.26
C GLN A 146 -9.26 -33.19 -22.39
N MET A 147 -10.06 -33.22 -23.46
CA MET A 147 -9.91 -32.30 -24.58
C MET A 147 -10.46 -30.92 -24.23
N PRO A 148 -9.86 -29.84 -24.75
CA PRO A 148 -10.34 -28.48 -24.51
C PRO A 148 -11.70 -28.25 -25.17
N LEU A 149 -12.64 -27.73 -24.38
CA LEU A 149 -14.01 -27.36 -24.78
C LEU A 149 -14.23 -25.86 -24.85
N SER A 150 -13.23 -25.06 -24.47
CA SER A 150 -13.21 -23.60 -24.63
C SER A 150 -11.87 -23.14 -25.18
N ALA A 151 -11.86 -21.94 -25.75
CA ALA A 151 -10.62 -21.18 -25.86
C ALA A 151 -10.11 -20.82 -24.45
N LYS A 152 -8.82 -20.52 -24.33
CA LYS A 152 -8.24 -20.03 -23.08
C LYS A 152 -8.69 -18.59 -22.83
N ALA A 153 -9.60 -18.41 -21.86
CA ALA A 153 -10.02 -17.10 -21.41
C ALA A 153 -8.94 -16.49 -20.52
N ARG A 154 -8.66 -15.20 -20.68
CA ARG A 154 -7.61 -14.49 -19.94
C ARG A 154 -8.11 -13.14 -19.46
N THR A 155 -7.66 -12.72 -18.29
CA THR A 155 -7.85 -11.35 -17.80
C THR A 155 -6.58 -10.84 -17.17
N LEU A 156 -6.26 -9.57 -17.45
CA LEU A 156 -5.04 -8.93 -16.97
C LEU A 156 -5.24 -8.47 -15.52
N ILE A 157 -4.30 -8.81 -14.65
CA ILE A 157 -4.19 -8.25 -13.32
C ILE A 157 -2.82 -7.56 -13.18
N GLN A 158 -2.76 -6.53 -12.34
CA GLN A 158 -1.54 -5.78 -12.09
C GLN A 158 -1.21 -5.79 -10.60
N ILE A 159 -0.16 -6.50 -10.25
CA ILE A 159 0.36 -6.56 -8.89
C ILE A 159 1.29 -5.36 -8.69
N ARG A 160 1.00 -4.55 -7.68
CA ARG A 160 1.82 -3.41 -7.26
C ARG A 160 1.79 -3.30 -5.75
N ARG A 161 2.88 -2.84 -5.15
CA ARG A 161 2.93 -2.43 -3.76
C ARG A 161 2.47 -0.98 -3.65
N TYR A 162 1.89 -0.67 -2.51
CA TYR A 162 1.50 0.70 -2.18
C TYR A 162 2.71 1.48 -1.68
N THR A 163 2.70 2.79 -1.86
CA THR A 163 3.80 3.64 -1.41
C THR A 163 3.63 3.99 0.07
N PRO A 164 4.68 3.93 0.91
CA PRO A 164 4.62 4.38 2.29
C PRO A 164 4.06 5.80 2.42
N PRO A 165 3.42 6.13 3.56
CA PRO A 165 2.90 7.44 3.81
C PRO A 165 4.03 8.47 3.81
N LEU A 166 3.72 9.68 3.36
CA LEU A 166 4.62 10.82 3.38
C LEU A 166 4.32 11.67 4.62
N PRO A 167 5.23 11.76 5.59
CA PRO A 167 5.10 12.68 6.72
C PRO A 167 5.06 14.14 6.23
N THR A 168 4.27 14.97 6.89
CA THR A 168 4.04 16.37 6.47
C THR A 168 4.23 17.36 7.63
N LEU A 169 3.66 17.06 8.80
CA LEU A 169 3.81 17.87 10.00
C LEU A 169 4.22 17.01 11.20
N PRO A 170 5.10 17.50 12.08
CA PRO A 170 5.96 18.67 11.89
C PRO A 170 6.85 18.54 10.65
N ALA A 171 7.27 19.67 10.06
CA ALA A 171 8.18 19.63 8.93
C ALA A 171 9.53 19.02 9.35
N LYS A 172 10.24 18.38 8.42
CA LYS A 172 11.52 17.75 8.73
C LYS A 172 12.55 18.80 9.13
N GLY A 173 13.08 18.70 10.36
CA GLY A 173 14.01 19.67 10.93
C GLY A 173 13.34 20.92 11.49
N GLU A 174 12.03 20.90 11.71
CA GLU A 174 11.32 22.02 12.34
C GLU A 174 11.79 22.21 13.79
N ILE A 175 11.89 23.48 14.20
CA ILE A 175 12.14 23.86 15.59
C ILE A 175 10.80 24.29 16.18
N ILE A 176 10.31 23.53 17.15
CA ILE A 176 9.03 23.77 17.80
C ILE A 176 9.29 24.31 19.20
N SER A 177 8.92 25.57 19.42
CA SER A 177 8.94 26.16 20.75
C SER A 177 7.69 25.77 21.54
N LYS A 178 7.87 25.31 22.77
CA LYS A 178 6.76 25.10 23.71
C LYS A 178 6.04 26.44 23.94
N LYS A 179 4.83 26.65 23.42
CA LYS A 179 4.12 27.94 23.57
C LYS A 179 3.34 28.06 24.88
N ASN A 180 2.80 26.95 25.39
CA ASN A 180 1.94 26.91 26.57
C ASN A 180 2.41 25.85 27.57
N GLN A 181 1.89 25.91 28.80
CA GLN A 181 2.08 24.83 29.78
C GLN A 181 1.54 23.48 29.28
N PHE A 182 0.48 23.51 28.47
CA PHE A 182 -0.11 22.33 27.84
C PHE A 182 0.58 22.02 26.52
N GLN A 183 1.00 20.77 26.39
CA GLN A 183 1.57 20.26 25.16
C GLN A 183 0.47 19.97 24.14
N HIS A 184 0.64 20.52 22.92
CA HIS A 184 -0.27 20.30 21.81
C HIS A 184 0.53 20.31 20.51
N LEU A 185 0.87 19.13 20.00
CA LEU A 185 1.56 18.96 18.73
C LEU A 185 0.66 18.18 17.76
N VAL A 186 0.72 18.53 16.49
CA VAL A 186 0.01 17.82 15.43
C VAL A 186 1.03 17.06 14.60
N PHE A 187 0.85 15.75 14.54
CA PHE A 187 1.58 14.90 13.60
C PHE A 187 0.65 14.55 12.45
N GLN A 188 1.09 14.78 11.22
CA GLN A 188 0.28 14.56 10.03
C GLN A 188 1.11 13.91 8.93
N TRP A 189 0.47 13.03 8.17
CA TRP A 189 1.02 12.40 6.98
C TRP A 189 -0.06 12.27 5.89
N MET A 190 0.37 11.92 4.68
CA MET A 190 -0.53 11.69 3.55
C MET A 190 -0.18 10.40 2.83
N LEU A 191 -1.19 9.69 2.33
CA LEU A 191 -0.98 8.61 1.37
C LEU A 191 -0.61 9.19 0.01
N ARG A 192 0.33 8.54 -0.66
CA ARG A 192 0.69 8.89 -2.05
C ARG A 192 -0.21 8.18 -3.06
N ASP A 193 -0.72 7.02 -2.69
CA ASP A 193 -1.65 6.22 -3.49
C ASP A 193 -2.72 5.60 -2.59
N PRO A 194 -3.98 5.49 -3.08
CA PRO A 194 -5.08 4.98 -2.29
C PRO A 194 -4.91 3.47 -2.04
N ALA A 195 -4.70 3.11 -0.78
CA ALA A 195 -4.62 1.73 -0.32
C ALA A 195 -5.88 1.36 0.50
N PRO A 196 -6.53 0.23 0.20
CA PRO A 196 -7.76 -0.21 0.88
C PRO A 196 -7.47 -0.61 2.33
N PHE A 197 -8.41 -0.34 3.22
CA PHE A 197 -8.34 -0.73 4.64
C PHE A 197 -7.03 -0.31 5.34
N THR A 198 -6.49 0.84 4.95
CA THR A 198 -5.22 1.33 5.52
C THR A 198 -5.41 1.70 7.00
N GLN A 199 -4.45 1.26 7.81
CA GLN A 199 -4.25 1.62 9.20
C GLN A 199 -2.81 2.11 9.36
N TYR A 200 -2.54 2.85 10.44
CA TYR A 200 -1.21 3.38 10.72
C TYR A 200 -0.75 3.01 12.12
N GLU A 201 0.53 2.74 12.26
CA GLU A 201 1.26 2.70 13.52
C GLU A 201 2.19 3.91 13.55
N PHE A 202 2.04 4.75 14.57
CA PHE A 202 2.90 5.90 14.81
C PHE A 202 3.90 5.57 15.91
N ILE A 203 5.16 5.96 15.69
CA ILE A 203 6.24 5.76 16.65
C ILE A 203 7.02 7.07 16.79
N LEU A 204 7.15 7.54 18.04
CA LEU A 204 7.92 8.72 18.43
C LEU A 204 9.01 8.31 19.42
N LYS A 205 10.24 8.76 19.18
CA LYS A 205 11.40 8.48 20.02
C LYS A 205 12.17 9.75 20.35
N GLU A 206 12.76 9.78 21.54
CA GLU A 206 13.72 10.80 21.96
C GLU A 206 15.12 10.42 21.45
N VAL A 207 15.82 11.40 20.88
CA VAL A 207 17.19 11.26 20.40
C VAL A 207 18.17 11.58 21.53
N TRP A 208 19.19 10.73 21.69
CA TRP A 208 20.24 10.91 22.70
C TRP A 208 21.50 11.59 22.16
N ASP A 209 21.85 11.32 20.90
CA ASP A 209 23.00 11.91 20.20
C ASP A 209 22.52 12.62 18.93
N ASN A 210 22.65 13.94 18.91
CA ASN A 210 22.21 14.79 17.80
C ASN A 210 23.12 14.70 16.56
N ASN A 211 24.28 14.03 16.67
CA ASN A 211 25.18 13.80 15.53
C ASN A 211 24.73 12.63 14.65
N LEU A 212 23.84 11.77 15.14
CA LEU A 212 23.31 10.64 14.39
C LEU A 212 22.40 11.11 13.25
N SER A 213 22.40 10.37 12.15
CA SER A 213 21.37 10.55 11.12
C SER A 213 19.98 10.23 11.69
N PRO A 214 18.89 10.79 11.13
CA PRO A 214 17.54 10.52 11.63
C PRO A 214 17.21 9.02 11.71
N ASP A 215 17.64 8.22 10.73
CA ASP A 215 17.37 6.78 10.71
C ASP A 215 18.15 6.03 11.80
N GLU A 216 19.42 6.34 12.03
CA GLU A 216 20.22 5.77 13.12
C GLU A 216 19.67 6.18 14.50
N ALA A 217 19.28 7.45 14.63
CA ALA A 217 18.63 7.98 15.83
C ALA A 217 17.27 7.31 16.08
N PHE A 218 16.54 6.91 15.05
CA PHE A 218 15.30 6.15 15.21
C PHE A 218 15.55 4.72 15.67
N ILE A 219 16.66 4.09 15.26
CA ILE A 219 17.02 2.74 15.74
C ILE A 219 17.43 2.80 17.23
N SER A 220 18.32 3.73 17.60
CA SER A 220 18.92 3.83 18.94
C SER A 220 18.10 4.65 19.95
N GLY A 221 17.18 5.50 19.48
CA GLY A 221 16.41 6.42 20.30
C GLY A 221 15.48 5.73 21.29
N ARG A 222 15.19 6.40 22.41
CA ARG A 222 14.28 5.89 23.43
C ARG A 222 12.85 6.07 22.98
N LEU A 223 12.05 4.99 23.06
CA LEU A 223 10.62 5.06 22.80
C LEU A 223 9.93 6.02 23.77
N VAL A 224 9.21 6.98 23.20
CA VAL A 224 8.37 7.93 23.93
C VAL A 224 6.91 7.54 23.80
N TYR A 225 6.45 7.32 22.56
CA TYR A 225 5.08 6.96 22.29
C TYR A 225 4.98 6.04 21.07
N GLN A 226 4.10 5.05 21.16
CA GLN A 226 3.70 4.17 20.06
C GLN A 226 2.20 3.95 20.12
N GLY A 227 1.53 4.00 18.97
CA GLY A 227 0.09 3.74 18.92
C GLY A 227 -0.45 3.58 17.52
N ASN A 228 -1.57 2.88 17.42
CA ASN A 228 -2.26 2.64 16.16
C ASN A 228 -3.41 3.63 15.97
N VAL A 229 -3.54 4.18 14.77
CA VAL A 229 -4.62 5.09 14.39
C VAL A 229 -5.14 4.78 12.99
N PRO A 230 -6.46 4.88 12.75
CA PRO A 230 -7.02 4.74 11.41
C PRO A 230 -6.89 6.03 10.58
N SER A 231 -6.67 7.18 11.24
CA SER A 231 -6.53 8.49 10.63
C SER A 231 -5.09 8.80 10.23
N ASN A 232 -4.92 9.77 9.32
CA ASN A 232 -3.62 10.24 8.87
C ASN A 232 -3.02 11.36 9.74
N THR A 233 -3.56 11.53 10.94
CA THR A 233 -3.21 12.59 11.88
C THR A 233 -3.25 12.06 13.30
N ILE A 234 -2.31 12.50 14.13
CA ILE A 234 -2.31 12.34 15.58
C ILE A 234 -2.27 13.72 16.23
N LEU A 235 -3.22 13.93 17.14
CA LEU A 235 -3.19 15.04 18.07
C LEU A 235 -2.43 14.59 19.32
N TYR A 236 -1.22 15.12 19.49
CA TYR A 236 -0.39 14.80 20.64
C TYR A 236 -0.65 15.82 21.74
N GLY A 237 -1.61 15.49 22.61
CA GLY A 237 -2.06 16.32 23.73
C GLY A 237 -1.53 15.85 25.09
N THR A 238 -2.26 16.25 26.13
CA THR A 238 -1.99 15.88 27.54
C THR A 238 -2.31 14.43 27.88
N ASP A 239 -2.97 13.71 26.97
CA ASP A 239 -3.28 12.28 27.03
C ASP A 239 -2.10 11.40 26.60
N LYS A 240 -0.97 12.01 26.24
CA LYS A 240 0.27 11.35 25.81
C LYS A 240 1.44 11.76 26.70
N PRO A 241 2.53 10.98 26.74
CA PRO A 241 3.71 11.30 27.55
C PRO A 241 4.27 12.70 27.25
N ILE A 242 4.64 13.45 28.28
CA ILE A 242 5.18 14.80 28.09
C ILE A 242 6.54 14.75 27.38
N LEU A 243 6.75 15.66 26.43
CA LEU A 243 8.05 15.87 25.79
C LEU A 243 8.88 16.85 26.60
N LEU A 244 10.15 16.52 26.74
CA LEU A 244 11.15 17.32 27.44
C LEU A 244 11.68 18.40 26.52
N GLU A 245 11.82 19.61 27.06
CA GLU A 245 12.38 20.74 26.36
C GLU A 245 13.89 20.56 26.10
N ASN A 246 14.38 21.24 25.07
CA ASN A 246 15.77 21.19 24.60
C ASN A 246 16.21 19.78 24.20
N LYS A 247 15.29 19.03 23.59
CA LYS A 247 15.50 17.68 23.07
C LYS A 247 15.11 17.58 21.61
N ARG A 248 15.78 16.68 20.89
CA ARG A 248 15.41 16.27 19.54
C ARG A 248 14.56 15.02 19.60
N TYR A 249 13.53 14.98 18.77
CA TYR A 249 12.66 13.83 18.61
C TYR A 249 12.67 13.35 17.17
N VAL A 250 12.61 12.03 16.99
CA VAL A 250 12.46 11.37 15.68
C VAL A 250 11.17 10.56 15.67
N TRP A 251 10.51 10.51 14.53
CA TRP A 251 9.27 9.78 14.40
C TRP A 251 9.11 9.17 13.01
N LYS A 252 8.35 8.07 12.98
CA LYS A 252 7.96 7.35 11.76
C LYS A 252 6.50 6.96 11.85
N VAL A 253 5.92 6.78 10.67
CA VAL A 253 4.60 6.19 10.51
C VAL A 253 4.75 4.94 9.67
N ARG A 254 4.17 3.84 10.11
CA ARG A 254 4.06 2.61 9.35
C ARG A 254 2.63 2.42 8.88
N ALA A 255 2.40 2.39 7.57
CA ALA A 255 1.11 2.03 7.00
C ALA A 255 1.00 0.51 6.82
N PHE A 256 -0.18 -0.04 7.09
CA PHE A 256 -0.49 -1.44 6.84
C PHE A 256 -1.98 -1.58 6.48
N THR A 257 -2.32 -2.59 5.68
CA THR A 257 -3.70 -2.88 5.27
C THR A 257 -4.29 -3.96 6.18
N GLN A 258 -5.42 -3.69 6.81
CA GLN A 258 -6.10 -4.67 7.67
C GLN A 258 -7.54 -4.86 7.19
N ASN A 259 -7.79 -5.88 6.37
CA ASN A 259 -9.14 -6.18 5.91
C ASN A 259 -9.98 -6.75 7.07
N PRO A 260 -11.08 -6.09 7.48
CA PRO A 260 -11.94 -6.59 8.57
C PRO A 260 -12.60 -7.94 8.24
N ASN A 261 -12.80 -8.26 6.96
CA ASN A 261 -13.42 -9.51 6.52
C ASN A 261 -12.42 -10.68 6.37
N ASN A 262 -11.11 -10.40 6.46
CA ASN A 262 -10.07 -11.42 6.36
C ASN A 262 -8.89 -11.08 7.28
N LEU A 263 -9.07 -11.37 8.57
CA LEU A 263 -8.06 -11.09 9.61
C LEU A 263 -6.77 -11.92 9.43
N ASN A 264 -6.82 -13.02 8.68
CA ASN A 264 -5.68 -13.88 8.40
C ASN A 264 -4.86 -13.41 7.18
N GLN A 265 -5.30 -12.36 6.50
CA GLN A 265 -4.55 -11.77 5.39
C GLN A 265 -3.28 -11.10 5.89
N ARG A 266 -2.20 -11.20 5.10
CA ARG A 266 -0.93 -10.53 5.40
C ARG A 266 -1.16 -9.02 5.50
N GLN A 267 -0.63 -8.42 6.57
CA GLN A 267 -1.03 -7.06 6.97
C GLN A 267 -0.38 -5.94 6.15
N SER A 268 0.73 -6.14 5.43
CA SER A 268 1.39 -5.02 4.71
C SER A 268 1.68 -5.36 3.25
N PHE A 269 1.08 -4.57 2.37
CA PHE A 269 1.33 -4.57 0.92
C PHE A 269 2.07 -3.31 0.47
N PHE A 270 2.74 -2.62 1.39
CA PHE A 270 3.49 -1.40 1.12
C PHE A 270 4.98 -1.71 0.87
N HIS A 271 5.64 -0.88 0.06
CA HIS A 271 7.11 -0.88 0.02
C HIS A 271 7.68 -0.56 1.41
N ASN A 272 8.92 -0.98 1.67
CA ASN A 272 9.59 -0.72 2.96
C ASN A 272 8.75 -1.14 4.18
N GLU A 273 7.96 -2.21 4.05
CA GLU A 273 7.00 -2.70 5.05
C GLU A 273 5.97 -1.65 5.53
N GLY A 274 5.81 -0.57 4.77
CA GLY A 274 4.93 0.55 5.08
C GLY A 274 5.58 1.68 5.88
N TYR A 275 6.85 1.57 6.27
CA TYR A 275 7.53 2.62 7.01
C TYR A 275 7.80 3.84 6.12
N SER A 276 7.37 5.00 6.61
CA SER A 276 7.74 6.30 6.06
C SER A 276 9.25 6.55 6.17
N GLU A 277 9.69 7.64 5.53
CA GLU A 277 10.96 8.26 5.91
C GLU A 277 10.93 8.70 7.39
N THR A 278 12.09 8.73 8.02
CA THR A 278 12.22 9.25 9.39
C THR A 278 12.23 10.77 9.40
N PHE A 279 11.25 11.35 10.07
CA PHE A 279 11.18 12.79 10.34
C PHE A 279 11.71 13.09 11.73
N TYR A 280 12.18 14.32 11.90
CA TYR A 280 12.68 14.81 13.19
C TYR A 280 12.32 16.27 13.39
N PHE A 281 12.27 16.68 14.65
CA PHE A 281 12.07 18.06 15.07
C PHE A 281 12.80 18.33 16.38
N ASP A 282 13.17 19.58 16.61
CA ASP A 282 13.75 20.04 17.86
C ASP A 282 12.67 20.68 18.72
N TYR A 283 12.49 20.19 19.93
CA TYR A 283 11.55 20.74 20.89
C TYR A 283 12.30 21.64 21.86
N VAL A 284 12.11 22.95 21.75
CA VAL A 284 12.88 23.95 22.52
C VAL A 284 12.01 24.66 23.54
N SER A 285 12.65 25.14 24.60
CA SER A 285 11.98 25.99 25.59
C SER A 285 11.42 27.25 24.95
N HIS A 286 10.31 27.78 25.49
CA HIS A 286 9.81 29.08 25.08
C HIS A 286 10.84 30.17 25.38
N CYS A 287 11.33 30.86 24.37
CA CYS A 287 12.10 32.08 24.56
C CYS A 287 11.16 33.26 24.34
N GLU A 288 10.65 33.86 25.43
CA GLU A 288 9.96 35.14 25.31
C GLU A 288 10.98 36.22 24.96
N ALA A 289 10.67 37.02 23.93
CA ALA A 289 11.47 38.19 23.61
C ALA A 289 11.53 39.13 24.83
N PRO A 290 12.71 39.70 25.15
CA PRO A 290 12.85 40.61 26.27
C PRO A 290 11.91 41.81 26.09
N LYS A 291 11.12 42.11 27.12
CA LYS A 291 10.15 43.22 27.15
C LYS A 291 10.82 44.44 27.81
N PHE A 292 10.15 45.59 27.77
CA PHE A 292 10.59 46.81 28.45
C PHE A 292 12.03 47.25 28.15
N LEU A 293 12.43 47.12 26.88
CA LEU A 293 13.73 47.59 26.41
C LEU A 293 13.82 49.11 26.61
N THR A 294 14.82 49.55 27.36
CA THR A 294 15.18 50.96 27.54
C THR A 294 16.63 51.14 27.15
N ALA A 295 16.91 52.21 26.41
CA ALA A 295 18.25 52.58 26.02
C ALA A 295 18.50 54.03 26.47
N ILE A 296 19.55 54.22 27.27
CA ILE A 296 20.00 55.53 27.71
C ILE A 296 21.37 55.76 27.10
N THR A 297 21.48 56.79 26.27
CA THR A 297 22.76 57.19 25.66
C THR A 297 23.39 58.31 26.47
N LYS A 298 24.69 58.20 26.72
CA LYS A 298 25.52 59.27 27.29
C LYS A 298 26.90 59.24 26.63
N ASP A 299 27.27 60.35 26.02
CA ASP A 299 28.50 60.49 25.23
C ASP A 299 28.59 59.38 24.15
N ASN A 300 29.68 58.62 24.12
CA ASN A 300 29.89 57.46 23.24
C ASN A 300 29.43 56.13 23.86
N THR A 301 28.61 56.16 24.93
CA THR A 301 28.15 54.94 25.61
C THR A 301 26.63 54.81 25.58
N ALA A 302 26.14 53.59 25.37
CA ALA A 302 24.72 53.26 25.44
C ALA A 302 24.48 52.22 26.54
N ASN A 303 23.62 52.55 27.50
CA ASN A 303 23.16 51.64 28.54
C ASN A 303 21.81 51.05 28.11
N ILE A 304 21.80 49.76 27.78
CA ILE A 304 20.62 49.03 27.35
C ILE A 304 20.13 48.17 28.51
N ARG A 305 18.86 48.31 28.89
CA ARG A 305 18.20 47.51 29.93
C ARG A 305 16.93 46.91 29.38
N TRP A 306 16.61 45.69 29.78
CA TRP A 306 15.36 45.02 29.46
C TRP A 306 14.88 44.21 30.66
N SER A 307 13.60 43.89 30.72
CA SER A 307 13.01 43.08 31.79
C SER A 307 11.85 42.24 31.25
N THR A 308 11.49 41.19 31.99
CA THR A 308 10.31 40.36 31.66
C THR A 308 9.01 40.97 32.21
N GLU A 309 9.13 41.87 33.20
CA GLU A 309 8.03 42.57 33.87
C GLU A 309 8.19 44.10 33.80
N PRO A 310 7.10 44.89 33.81
CA PRO A 310 7.20 46.33 33.79
C PRO A 310 7.96 46.81 35.02
N VAL A 311 8.94 47.68 34.84
CA VAL A 311 9.68 48.30 35.94
C VAL A 311 8.68 49.04 36.83
N ARG A 312 8.35 48.47 37.99
CA ARG A 312 7.60 49.21 39.01
C ARG A 312 8.46 50.39 39.41
N ALA A 313 7.88 51.58 39.41
CA ALA A 313 8.50 52.77 39.95
C ALA A 313 8.66 52.60 41.47
N ASN A 314 9.71 51.88 41.89
CA ASN A 314 10.11 51.82 43.29
C ASN A 314 10.91 53.08 43.59
N THR A 315 10.33 53.96 44.40
CA THR A 315 10.94 55.16 44.96
C THR A 315 11.96 54.86 46.07
N HIS A 316 12.51 53.64 46.17
CA HIS A 316 13.57 53.34 47.13
C HIS A 316 14.68 52.48 46.52
N SER A 317 15.90 52.98 46.72
CA SER A 317 17.20 52.43 46.35
C SER A 317 17.46 51.04 46.93
N GLY A 318 17.83 50.09 46.08
CA GLY A 318 18.42 48.82 46.50
C GLY A 318 18.11 47.67 45.54
N GLU A 319 19.10 47.33 44.71
CA GLU A 319 19.32 46.03 44.04
C GLU A 319 18.12 45.35 43.35
N ASN A 320 18.03 45.50 42.01
CA ASN A 320 17.27 44.59 41.15
C ASN A 320 18.20 43.91 40.14
N GLY A 321 18.14 42.58 40.09
CA GLY A 321 18.94 41.69 39.25
C GLY A 321 18.59 41.78 37.76
N GLY A 322 19.05 42.84 37.09
CA GLY A 322 19.16 42.89 35.64
C GLY A 322 20.47 42.26 35.16
N LEU A 323 20.44 41.51 34.06
CA LEU A 323 21.66 41.09 33.36
C LEU A 323 22.23 42.29 32.60
N TYR A 324 23.40 42.76 33.02
CA TYR A 324 24.09 43.91 32.41
C TYR A 324 25.01 43.45 31.28
N LYS A 325 24.89 44.09 30.10
CA LYS A 325 25.90 43.96 29.04
C LYS A 325 26.26 45.35 28.52
N ASN A 326 27.45 45.82 28.88
CA ASN A 326 28.00 47.08 28.38
C ASN A 326 28.59 46.84 26.99
N PHE A 327 28.14 47.61 26.00
CA PHE A 327 28.83 47.75 24.72
C PHE A 327 29.55 49.09 24.73
N ILE A 328 30.87 49.04 24.58
CA ILE A 328 31.73 50.20 24.34
C ILE A 328 32.09 50.12 22.86
N SER A 329 31.79 51.18 22.10
CA SER A 329 32.18 51.32 20.69
C SER A 329 33.65 51.66 20.56
#